data_AF-A0A1L3A3G8-F1
#
_entry.id   AF-A0A1L3A3G8-F1
#
_cell.length_a   1.000
_cell.length_b   1.000
_cell.length_c   1.000
_cell.angle_alpha   90.00
_cell.angle_beta   90.00
_cell.angle_gamma   90.00
#
_symmetry.space_group_name_H-M   'P 1'
#
loop_
_entity.id
_entity.type
_entity.pdbx_description
1 polymer ?
#
loop_
_entity_poly.entity_id
_entity_poly.type
_entity_poly.pdbx_seq_one_letter_code
_entity_poly.pdbx_strand_id
1 'polypeptide(L)'
;LNVFIGAAAGFVAAVALINSGLATSFYSTPVRAVPQVIFPSSLAASSQLPVVPKETNIQVNSAQILYPDSTVKGQERTITILGVCSFLSASLFYIWKQFGMKARTTKPADLQEVSGGRIWSLASTTGSNIGAGKTVRVATRKSPLAMWQAEFIQSELERLWPGITVELQPMSTRGDKILDSPLAKVGGKGLFVKELETALLENRSDIAVHSTKDVPMELPEGLVLGVICKRHDPCDAIVFPKGSNLKSLEDLPHGARVGTSSLRRQCQLLLKRPDLKFLELRGNVNTRLAKLDSGDYDAIILAAAGLKRLGFSDRVLPGETNIIDPNAMCPAAGQGALSIELRTNDPEIAALLEPLHHIPDAVTVACERAMNRRLNGGCQVPISGFAQLKDGQLRMEARVGSVTGKGPLIIQSKTIPFTLEGRTWPQLQKESEALGVEVADMLLADGAQAYLDEAYAKQDVGVGLAASLGK
;
A
#
# COMPACT_ATOMS: atom_id res chain seq x y z
N LEU A 1 -49.61 2.72 -28.76
CA LEU A 1 -49.23 4.06 -29.25
C LEU A 1 -49.41 5.18 -28.22
N ASN A 2 -50.28 5.05 -27.19
CA ASN A 2 -50.38 6.04 -26.11
C ASN A 2 -49.50 5.79 -24.86
N VAL A 3 -48.56 4.84 -24.92
CA VAL A 3 -47.53 4.63 -23.86
C VAL A 3 -46.14 5.15 -24.30
N PHE A 4 -45.98 5.51 -25.58
CA PHE A 4 -44.74 6.10 -26.11
C PHE A 4 -44.73 7.64 -26.16
N ILE A 5 -45.88 8.30 -25.89
CA ILE A 5 -45.98 9.77 -25.89
C ILE A 5 -45.69 10.36 -24.49
N GLY A 6 -45.82 9.57 -23.42
CA GLY A 6 -45.49 10.02 -22.05
C GLY A 6 -43.98 10.03 -21.71
N ALA A 7 -43.17 9.21 -22.38
CA ALA A 7 -41.73 9.11 -22.11
C ALA A 7 -40.89 10.18 -22.83
N ALA A 8 -41.42 10.80 -23.90
CA ALA A 8 -40.73 11.88 -24.63
C ALA A 8 -40.96 13.27 -24.02
N ALA A 9 -42.02 13.48 -23.24
CA ALA A 9 -42.32 14.76 -22.59
C ALA A 9 -41.51 15.00 -21.29
N GLY A 10 -41.00 13.94 -20.65
CA GLY A 10 -40.16 14.05 -19.45
C GLY A 10 -38.69 14.40 -19.73
N PHE A 11 -38.21 14.21 -20.97
CA PHE A 11 -36.80 14.41 -21.31
C PHE A 11 -36.49 15.81 -21.86
N VAL A 12 -37.50 16.56 -22.31
CA VAL A 12 -37.35 17.94 -22.83
C VAL A 12 -37.41 19.00 -21.71
N ALA A 13 -38.07 18.70 -20.58
CA ALA A 13 -38.15 19.64 -19.44
C ALA A 13 -36.88 19.66 -18.56
N ALA A 14 -36.06 18.62 -18.57
CA ALA A 14 -34.83 18.55 -17.76
C ALA A 14 -33.61 19.22 -18.42
N VAL A 15 -33.63 19.44 -19.73
CA VAL A 15 -32.53 20.06 -20.49
C VAL A 15 -32.68 21.59 -20.56
N ALA A 16 -33.87 22.14 -20.31
CA ALA A 16 -34.11 23.59 -20.35
C ALA A 16 -33.75 24.33 -19.04
N LEU A 17 -33.49 23.62 -17.93
CA LEU A 17 -33.18 24.21 -16.61
C LEU A 17 -31.68 24.32 -16.31
N ILE A 18 -30.80 23.83 -17.19
CA ILE A 18 -29.34 23.88 -17.01
C ILE A 18 -28.71 25.03 -17.82
N ASN A 19 -29.47 25.73 -18.68
CA ASN A 19 -28.93 26.68 -19.66
C ASN A 19 -29.31 28.16 -19.49
N SER A 20 -29.77 28.61 -18.31
CA SER A 20 -29.96 30.03 -18.01
C SER A 20 -29.03 30.47 -16.88
N GLY A 21 -27.87 31.01 -17.25
CA GLY A 21 -26.96 31.68 -16.32
C GLY A 21 -27.57 32.97 -15.77
N LEU A 22 -27.37 33.21 -14.47
CA LEU A 22 -27.43 34.53 -13.87
C LEU A 22 -26.26 34.68 -12.89
N ALA A 23 -25.37 35.59 -13.26
CA ALA A 23 -24.35 36.16 -12.40
C ALA A 23 -25.00 37.05 -11.33
N THR A 24 -24.48 37.05 -10.10
CA THR A 24 -24.41 38.24 -9.22
C THR A 24 -23.53 38.00 -7.98
N SER A 25 -22.48 38.81 -7.90
CA SER A 25 -21.90 39.54 -6.75
C SER A 25 -21.68 38.89 -5.36
N PHE A 26 -20.41 39.00 -4.96
CA PHE A 26 -19.85 39.05 -3.61
C PHE A 26 -20.72 39.77 -2.56
N TYR A 27 -20.91 39.14 -1.40
CA TYR A 27 -20.92 39.82 -0.09
C TYR A 27 -20.42 38.89 1.01
N SER A 28 -19.38 39.36 1.70
CA SER A 28 -18.82 38.83 2.94
C SER A 28 -19.60 39.37 4.14
N THR A 29 -19.96 38.53 5.11
CA THR A 29 -20.10 38.93 6.52
C THR A 29 -19.76 37.78 7.46
N PRO A 30 -19.25 38.09 8.68
CA PRO A 30 -18.43 37.17 9.48
C PRO A 30 -19.24 36.39 10.52
N VAL A 31 -18.79 35.16 10.84
CA VAL A 31 -19.32 34.40 11.97
C VAL A 31 -18.54 34.74 13.25
N ARG A 32 -19.34 35.03 14.27
CA ARG A 32 -19.03 35.62 15.57
C ARG A 32 -18.51 34.56 16.55
N ALA A 33 -17.40 34.84 17.23
CA ALA A 33 -16.84 34.04 18.32
C ALA A 33 -17.46 34.42 19.68
N VAL A 34 -17.75 33.45 20.55
CA VAL A 34 -17.91 33.58 22.02
C VAL A 34 -17.85 32.17 22.66
N PRO A 35 -17.51 31.99 23.97
CA PRO A 35 -16.22 32.19 24.62
C PRO A 35 -15.69 30.91 25.32
N GLN A 36 -14.39 30.94 25.67
CA GLN A 36 -13.77 30.03 26.63
C GLN A 36 -14.26 30.28 28.06
N VAL A 37 -14.45 29.18 28.81
CA VAL A 37 -14.66 29.20 30.26
C VAL A 37 -13.33 28.83 30.93
N ILE A 38 -12.87 29.71 31.84
CA ILE A 38 -11.70 29.53 32.70
C ILE A 38 -12.19 29.37 34.15
N PHE A 39 -11.37 28.67 34.96
CA PHE A 39 -11.06 28.85 36.40
C PHE A 39 -11.29 27.59 37.25
N PRO A 40 -10.57 27.39 38.38
CA PRO A 40 -9.24 27.90 38.77
C PRO A 40 -8.31 26.79 39.35
N SER A 41 -7.07 27.18 39.62
CA SER A 41 -6.06 26.44 40.37
C SER A 41 -5.98 26.92 41.84
N SER A 42 -5.95 26.00 42.82
CA SER A 42 -5.22 26.15 44.09
C SER A 42 -5.06 24.85 44.90
N LEU A 43 -3.79 24.56 45.22
CA LEU A 43 -3.16 24.05 46.46
C LEU A 43 -3.75 22.93 47.34
N ALA A 44 -2.97 21.83 47.40
CA ALA A 44 -2.44 21.09 48.57
C ALA A 44 -3.35 20.65 49.75
N ALA A 45 -3.45 19.32 49.96
CA ALA A 45 -2.86 18.59 51.10
C ALA A 45 -3.56 17.24 51.38
N SER A 46 -2.76 16.16 51.50
CA SER A 46 -2.88 15.01 52.42
C SER A 46 -4.27 14.60 52.94
N SER A 47 -4.70 13.36 52.64
CA SER A 47 -4.82 12.26 53.63
C SER A 47 -5.61 11.04 53.10
N GLN A 48 -5.10 9.86 53.46
CA GLN A 48 -5.81 8.60 53.74
C GLN A 48 -6.51 7.82 52.61
N LEU A 49 -5.85 6.71 52.24
CA LEU A 49 -6.45 5.51 51.65
C LEU A 49 -7.23 4.72 52.71
N PRO A 50 -8.37 4.10 52.36
CA PRO A 50 -8.82 2.90 53.03
C PRO A 50 -8.65 1.65 52.14
N VAL A 51 -8.13 0.64 52.83
CA VAL A 51 -7.99 -0.79 52.53
C VAL A 51 -9.24 -1.41 51.90
N VAL A 52 -9.05 -2.21 50.84
CA VAL A 52 -10.03 -3.19 50.32
C VAL A 52 -9.72 -4.56 50.94
N PRO A 53 -10.67 -5.26 51.59
CA PRO A 53 -10.50 -6.67 51.92
C PRO A 53 -11.03 -7.60 50.81
N LYS A 54 -10.35 -8.74 50.74
CA LYS A 54 -10.54 -9.88 49.84
C LYS A 54 -11.83 -10.70 50.09
N GLU A 55 -12.20 -11.39 49.01
CA GLU A 55 -12.83 -12.72 48.93
C GLU A 55 -14.27 -12.91 49.42
N THR A 56 -15.12 -13.43 48.52
CA THR A 56 -15.92 -14.64 48.81
C THR A 56 -16.45 -15.29 47.53
N ASN A 57 -16.14 -16.59 47.41
CA ASN A 57 -16.77 -17.55 46.50
C ASN A 57 -18.24 -17.77 46.90
N ILE A 58 -19.16 -17.72 45.93
CA ILE A 58 -20.42 -18.47 45.98
C ILE A 58 -20.77 -18.96 44.55
N GLN A 59 -20.72 -20.28 44.36
CA GLN A 59 -21.51 -20.97 43.32
C GLN A 59 -22.93 -21.20 43.87
N VAL A 60 -23.94 -21.24 42.99
CA VAL A 60 -24.90 -22.37 42.82
C VAL A 60 -26.16 -21.94 42.02
N ASN A 61 -26.42 -22.72 40.95
CA ASN A 61 -27.65 -23.14 40.27
C ASN A 61 -28.72 -22.20 39.65
N SER A 62 -28.86 -22.39 38.34
CA SER A 62 -30.06 -22.79 37.57
C SER A 62 -31.48 -22.50 38.09
N ALA A 63 -32.23 -21.73 37.30
CA ALA A 63 -33.68 -21.93 37.10
C ALA A 63 -34.14 -21.35 35.76
N GLN A 64 -34.88 -22.16 35.00
CA GLN A 64 -35.66 -21.82 33.81
C GLN A 64 -36.94 -21.07 34.21
N ILE A 65 -37.35 -20.03 33.47
CA ILE A 65 -38.77 -19.57 33.36
C ILE A 65 -38.90 -18.89 31.97
N LEU A 66 -39.54 -19.49 30.94
CA LEU A 66 -40.98 -19.54 30.59
C LEU A 66 -41.60 -18.17 30.19
N TYR A 67 -41.98 -18.09 28.90
CA TYR A 67 -42.75 -17.02 28.23
C TYR A 67 -44.21 -16.99 28.69
N PRO A 68 -44.94 -15.88 28.42
CA PRO A 68 -46.34 -15.97 28.07
C PRO A 68 -46.65 -15.45 26.65
N ASP A 69 -47.45 -16.27 25.96
CA ASP A 69 -48.21 -16.00 24.75
C ASP A 69 -49.18 -14.82 24.88
N SER A 70 -49.44 -14.14 23.77
CA SER A 70 -50.80 -13.70 23.45
C SER A 70 -51.06 -13.77 21.94
N THR A 71 -52.06 -14.56 21.60
CA THR A 71 -52.63 -14.78 20.27
C THR A 71 -53.81 -13.83 20.06
N VAL A 72 -53.92 -13.24 18.87
CA VAL A 72 -55.21 -12.79 18.31
C VAL A 72 -55.30 -13.23 16.85
N LYS A 73 -56.37 -13.94 16.53
CA LYS A 73 -56.75 -14.52 15.23
C LYS A 73 -57.32 -13.46 14.28
N GLY A 74 -57.06 -13.62 12.98
CA GLY A 74 -57.69 -12.88 11.88
C GLY A 74 -57.57 -13.62 10.53
N GLN A 75 -58.55 -14.50 10.32
CA GLN A 75 -58.97 -15.34 9.18
C GLN A 75 -58.52 -15.01 7.71
N GLU A 76 -57.93 -16.04 7.08
CA GLU A 76 -58.01 -16.58 5.70
C GLU A 76 -58.08 -15.70 4.43
N ARG A 77 -57.16 -15.99 3.48
CA ARG A 77 -57.47 -16.69 2.20
C ARG A 77 -56.19 -17.07 1.44
N THR A 78 -56.05 -18.37 1.20
CA THR A 78 -55.00 -18.99 0.36
C THR A 78 -55.49 -19.09 -1.08
N ILE A 79 -54.72 -18.59 -2.05
CA ILE A 79 -54.80 -19.01 -3.46
C ILE A 79 -53.39 -19.39 -3.91
N THR A 80 -53.23 -20.67 -4.21
CA THR A 80 -52.05 -21.29 -4.80
C THR A 80 -51.93 -20.92 -6.28
N ILE A 81 -50.84 -20.30 -6.70
CA ILE A 81 -50.40 -20.28 -8.11
C ILE A 81 -48.93 -20.69 -8.16
N LEU A 82 -48.71 -21.99 -8.23
CA LEU A 82 -47.48 -22.57 -8.76
C LEU A 82 -47.55 -22.45 -10.28
N GLY A 83 -46.61 -21.74 -10.91
CA GLY A 83 -46.36 -21.90 -12.34
C GLY A 83 -46.28 -20.64 -13.21
N VAL A 84 -45.56 -19.57 -12.80
CA VAL A 84 -45.06 -18.55 -13.76
C VAL A 84 -43.75 -17.89 -13.26
N CYS A 85 -42.67 -18.64 -13.05
CA CYS A 85 -41.34 -18.06 -12.79
C CYS A 85 -40.20 -18.64 -13.64
N SER A 86 -40.48 -19.56 -14.57
CA SER A 86 -39.45 -20.25 -15.35
C SER A 86 -39.29 -19.77 -16.80
N PHE A 87 -39.96 -18.68 -17.21
CA PHE A 87 -39.91 -18.19 -18.59
C PHE A 87 -39.31 -16.78 -18.79
N LEU A 88 -38.87 -16.10 -17.72
CA LEU A 88 -38.22 -14.77 -17.83
C LEU A 88 -36.69 -14.81 -17.75
N SER A 89 -36.08 -15.93 -17.36
CA SER A 89 -34.62 -16.06 -17.29
C SER A 89 -33.97 -16.52 -18.61
N ALA A 90 -34.71 -17.25 -19.47
CA ALA A 90 -34.18 -17.75 -20.74
C ALA A 90 -34.07 -16.67 -21.83
N SER A 91 -34.98 -15.68 -21.82
CA SER A 91 -35.04 -14.62 -22.84
C SER A 91 -33.95 -13.56 -22.67
N LEU A 92 -33.52 -13.26 -21.44
CA LEU A 92 -32.39 -12.35 -21.20
C LEU A 92 -31.04 -12.98 -21.57
N PHE A 93 -30.90 -14.30 -21.43
CA PHE A 93 -29.67 -15.01 -21.78
C PHE A 93 -29.46 -15.11 -23.30
N TYR A 94 -30.55 -15.23 -24.07
CA TYR A 94 -30.49 -15.28 -25.53
C TYR A 94 -30.16 -13.91 -26.15
N ILE A 95 -30.64 -12.82 -25.55
CA ILE A 95 -30.29 -11.44 -25.97
C ILE A 95 -28.82 -11.12 -25.62
N TRP A 96 -28.33 -11.58 -24.48
CA TRP A 96 -26.93 -11.43 -24.06
C TRP A 96 -25.94 -12.13 -25.01
N LYS A 97 -26.33 -13.27 -25.60
CA LYS A 97 -25.50 -14.05 -26.54
C LYS A 97 -25.56 -13.51 -27.99
N GLN A 98 -26.65 -12.87 -28.39
CA GLN A 98 -26.84 -12.30 -29.74
C GLN A 98 -26.17 -10.93 -29.92
N PHE A 99 -26.06 -10.12 -28.86
CA PHE A 99 -25.33 -8.84 -28.89
C PHE A 99 -23.95 -9.01 -28.26
N GLY A 100 -23.03 -9.65 -29.01
CA GLY A 100 -21.66 -9.89 -28.60
C GLY A 100 -20.90 -8.62 -28.21
N MET A 101 -20.83 -8.34 -26.92
CA MET A 101 -19.85 -7.41 -26.35
C MET A 101 -18.49 -8.12 -26.31
N LYS A 102 -17.59 -7.75 -27.22
CA LYS A 102 -16.17 -8.06 -27.10
C LYS A 102 -15.72 -7.64 -25.70
N ALA A 103 -15.12 -8.58 -24.95
CA ALA A 103 -14.46 -8.30 -23.69
C ALA A 103 -13.47 -7.15 -23.92
N ARG A 104 -13.80 -5.98 -23.37
CA ARG A 104 -12.98 -4.79 -23.45
C ARG A 104 -11.79 -5.04 -22.52
N THR A 105 -10.65 -5.40 -23.08
CA THR A 105 -9.37 -5.30 -22.39
C THR A 105 -9.22 -3.84 -21.99
N THR A 106 -9.36 -3.57 -20.70
CA THR A 106 -9.12 -2.24 -20.15
C THR A 106 -7.62 -1.99 -20.25
N LYS A 107 -7.20 -1.18 -21.24
CA LYS A 107 -5.91 -0.49 -21.18
C LYS A 107 -5.83 0.25 -19.84
N PRO A 108 -4.65 0.34 -19.21
CA PRO A 108 -4.50 1.11 -17.99
C PRO A 108 -5.03 2.53 -18.22
N ALA A 109 -5.84 3.02 -17.27
CA ALA A 109 -6.49 4.32 -17.37
C ALA A 109 -5.46 5.42 -17.62
N ASP A 110 -5.71 6.26 -18.63
CA ASP A 110 -4.96 7.50 -18.85
C ASP A 110 -4.97 8.32 -17.57
N LEU A 111 -3.79 8.47 -16.96
CA LEU A 111 -3.57 9.42 -15.88
C LEU A 111 -3.80 10.82 -16.48
N GLN A 112 -4.84 11.51 -16.00
CA GLN A 112 -5.14 12.88 -16.41
C GLN A 112 -3.90 13.78 -16.26
N GLU A 113 -3.57 14.49 -17.33
CA GLU A 113 -2.54 15.53 -17.36
C GLU A 113 -2.85 16.59 -16.31
N VAL A 114 -1.99 16.68 -15.30
CA VAL A 114 -1.94 17.83 -14.40
C VAL A 114 -1.15 18.92 -15.13
N SER A 115 -1.84 20.00 -15.48
CA SER A 115 -1.26 21.18 -16.12
C SER A 115 -0.26 21.88 -15.20
N GLY A 116 1.03 21.56 -15.35
CA GLY A 116 2.17 22.22 -14.73
C GLY A 116 3.38 22.11 -15.65
N GLY A 117 3.87 23.25 -16.13
CA GLY A 117 4.73 23.36 -17.30
C GLY A 117 6.00 22.49 -17.30
N ARG A 118 6.32 21.94 -18.48
CA ARG A 118 7.66 21.55 -18.97
C ARG A 118 8.61 20.83 -17.99
N ILE A 119 8.08 19.96 -17.12
CA ILE A 119 8.85 18.97 -16.35
C ILE A 119 8.52 17.53 -16.80
N TRP A 120 7.49 17.36 -17.63
CA TRP A 120 6.96 16.08 -18.10
C TRP A 120 7.34 15.69 -19.53
N SER A 121 8.42 16.25 -20.09
CA SER A 121 8.92 15.76 -21.37
C SER A 121 9.62 14.42 -21.18
N LEU A 122 8.84 13.33 -21.11
CA LEU A 122 9.25 12.06 -21.70
C LEU A 122 9.93 12.39 -23.04
N ALA A 123 11.16 11.93 -23.19
CA ALA A 123 12.12 12.35 -24.21
C ALA A 123 11.46 12.83 -25.51
N SER A 124 11.84 14.04 -25.94
CA SER A 124 11.49 14.53 -27.27
C SER A 124 11.79 13.43 -28.30
N THR A 125 10.82 13.19 -29.17
CA THR A 125 10.79 12.25 -30.30
C THR A 125 11.83 12.56 -31.39
N THR A 126 13.06 12.88 -31.00
CA THR A 126 14.19 13.24 -31.87
C THR A 126 15.34 12.24 -31.78
N GLY A 127 15.24 11.20 -30.95
CA GLY A 127 16.20 10.10 -30.90
C GLY A 127 15.97 9.08 -32.02
N SER A 128 17.05 8.45 -32.48
CA SER A 128 16.94 7.22 -33.29
C SER A 128 16.14 6.17 -32.51
N ASN A 129 15.23 5.47 -33.17
CA ASN A 129 14.49 4.37 -32.56
C ASN A 129 15.43 3.17 -32.36
N ILE A 130 16.12 3.13 -31.22
CA ILE A 130 17.12 2.11 -30.89
C ILE A 130 16.50 0.75 -30.50
N GLY A 131 15.18 0.67 -30.32
CA GLY A 131 14.48 -0.57 -29.97
C GLY A 131 13.87 -1.31 -31.17
N ALA A 132 13.83 -0.71 -32.36
CA ALA A 132 13.26 -1.35 -33.54
C ALA A 132 13.94 -2.70 -33.85
N GLY A 133 13.15 -3.77 -33.92
CA GLY A 133 13.63 -5.12 -34.20
C GLY A 133 14.39 -5.79 -33.05
N LYS A 134 14.51 -5.14 -31.89
CA LYS A 134 15.09 -5.75 -30.68
C LYS A 134 14.05 -6.53 -29.90
N THR A 135 14.50 -7.53 -29.17
CA THR A 135 13.69 -8.28 -28.20
C THR A 135 14.24 -8.08 -26.80
N VAL A 136 13.39 -7.78 -25.83
CA VAL A 136 13.75 -7.64 -24.41
C VAL A 136 12.97 -8.68 -23.60
N ARG A 137 13.68 -9.58 -22.93
CA ARG A 137 13.11 -10.65 -22.10
C ARG A 137 13.04 -10.19 -20.64
N VAL A 138 11.84 -10.19 -20.06
CA VAL A 138 11.55 -9.64 -18.74
C VAL A 138 11.26 -10.74 -17.74
N ALA A 139 12.19 -11.00 -16.83
CA ALA A 139 11.97 -11.86 -15.68
C ALA A 139 10.98 -11.20 -14.70
N THR A 140 9.94 -11.93 -14.32
CA THR A 140 8.97 -11.47 -13.33
C THR A 140 8.41 -12.62 -12.50
N ARG A 141 7.85 -12.33 -11.34
CA ARG A 141 7.11 -13.32 -10.54
C ARG A 141 5.71 -13.55 -11.11
N LYS A 142 5.16 -14.73 -10.85
CA LYS A 142 3.80 -15.12 -11.28
C LYS A 142 2.65 -14.47 -10.50
N SER A 143 2.92 -13.74 -9.41
CA SER A 143 1.85 -13.12 -8.63
C SER A 143 1.13 -12.02 -9.45
N PRO A 144 -0.19 -11.80 -9.26
CA PRO A 144 -0.92 -10.79 -10.04
C PRO A 144 -0.29 -9.40 -10.02
N LEU A 145 0.22 -8.97 -8.85
CA LEU A 145 0.88 -7.68 -8.74
C LEU A 145 2.20 -7.62 -9.53
N ALA A 146 2.99 -8.69 -9.51
CA ALA A 146 4.27 -8.74 -10.24
C ALA A 146 4.05 -8.82 -11.75
N MET A 147 3.01 -9.53 -12.20
CA MET A 147 2.60 -9.54 -13.61
C MET A 147 2.17 -8.15 -14.06
N TRP A 148 1.32 -7.47 -13.29
CA TRP A 148 0.93 -6.09 -13.56
C TRP A 148 2.15 -5.16 -13.69
N GLN A 149 3.15 -5.33 -12.82
CA GLN A 149 4.37 -4.52 -12.84
C GLN A 149 5.20 -4.76 -14.10
N ALA A 150 5.32 -6.02 -14.54
CA ALA A 150 6.03 -6.38 -15.76
C ALA A 150 5.28 -5.92 -17.01
N GLU A 151 3.94 -6.06 -17.04
CA GLU A 151 3.07 -5.54 -18.11
C GLU A 151 3.13 -4.02 -18.21
N PHE A 152 3.22 -3.31 -17.08
CA PHE A 152 3.44 -1.86 -17.06
C PHE A 152 4.76 -1.49 -17.72
N ILE A 153 5.87 -2.16 -17.38
CA ILE A 153 7.18 -1.91 -18.01
C ILE A 153 7.17 -2.28 -19.50
N GLN A 154 6.52 -3.38 -19.87
CA GLN A 154 6.31 -3.76 -21.27
C GLN A 154 5.60 -2.65 -22.04
N SER A 155 4.48 -2.16 -21.52
CA SER A 155 3.70 -1.10 -22.16
C SER A 155 4.52 0.18 -22.33
N GLU A 156 5.34 0.54 -21.36
CA GLU A 156 6.21 1.72 -21.45
C GLU A 156 7.32 1.54 -22.49
N LEU A 157 7.95 0.36 -22.56
CA LEU A 157 8.97 0.07 -23.57
C LEU A 157 8.38 0.08 -24.98
N GLU A 158 7.22 -0.55 -25.20
CA GLU A 158 6.52 -0.57 -26.49
C GLU A 158 6.09 0.83 -26.92
N ARG A 159 5.71 1.69 -25.97
CA ARG A 159 5.37 3.10 -26.21
C ARG A 159 6.59 3.94 -26.59
N LEU A 160 7.72 3.75 -25.89
CA LEU A 160 8.96 4.50 -26.13
C LEU A 160 9.65 4.08 -27.43
N TRP A 161 9.60 2.78 -27.76
CA TRP A 161 10.38 2.18 -28.84
C TRP A 161 9.50 1.40 -29.81
N PRO A 162 8.84 2.05 -30.79
CA PRO A 162 7.99 1.36 -31.74
C PRO A 162 8.72 0.21 -32.46
N GLY A 163 8.14 -0.99 -32.47
CA GLY A 163 8.75 -2.16 -33.10
C GLY A 163 9.76 -2.92 -32.24
N ILE A 164 9.90 -2.57 -30.95
CA ILE A 164 10.49 -3.46 -29.94
C ILE A 164 9.54 -4.62 -29.66
N THR A 165 10.09 -5.80 -29.39
CA THR A 165 9.35 -6.95 -28.86
C THR A 165 9.70 -7.12 -27.39
N VAL A 166 8.70 -7.22 -26.51
CA VAL A 166 8.93 -7.49 -25.09
C VAL A 166 8.32 -8.84 -24.72
N GLU A 167 9.15 -9.73 -24.18
CA GLU A 167 8.75 -11.09 -23.80
C GLU A 167 8.72 -11.21 -22.28
N LEU A 168 7.53 -11.36 -21.71
CA LEU A 168 7.40 -11.62 -20.28
C LEU A 168 7.75 -13.09 -19.97
N GLN A 169 8.60 -13.31 -18.96
CA GLN A 169 9.04 -14.63 -18.52
C GLN A 169 8.65 -14.84 -17.05
N PRO A 170 7.42 -15.31 -16.76
CA PRO A 170 6.94 -15.51 -15.41
C PRO A 170 7.60 -16.70 -14.73
N MET A 171 8.21 -16.47 -13.56
CA MET A 171 8.93 -17.48 -12.78
C MET A 171 8.30 -17.67 -11.41
N SER A 172 8.47 -18.87 -10.84
CA SER A 172 8.03 -19.19 -9.47
C SER A 172 9.24 -19.13 -8.56
N THR A 173 9.17 -18.30 -7.53
CA THR A 173 10.27 -18.13 -6.56
C THR A 173 10.08 -19.02 -5.35
N ARG A 174 11.15 -19.30 -4.58
CA ARG A 174 11.04 -20.00 -3.30
C ARG A 174 10.04 -19.34 -2.35
N GLY A 175 10.01 -18.00 -2.31
CA GLY A 175 9.05 -17.24 -1.51
C GLY A 175 7.58 -17.42 -1.93
N ASP A 176 7.32 -17.83 -3.18
CA ASP A 176 5.96 -18.19 -3.63
C ASP A 176 5.53 -19.59 -3.15
N LYS A 177 6.50 -20.48 -2.95
CA LYS A 177 6.25 -21.89 -2.58
C LYS A 177 6.16 -22.09 -1.06
N ILE A 178 6.83 -21.26 -0.28
CA ILE A 178 6.89 -21.38 1.18
C ILE A 178 5.94 -20.35 1.81
N LEU A 179 4.65 -20.70 1.89
CA LEU A 179 3.62 -19.87 2.53
C LEU A 179 3.43 -20.20 4.02
N ASP A 180 3.78 -21.43 4.43
CA ASP A 180 3.40 -22.03 5.73
C ASP A 180 4.50 -21.95 6.81
N SER A 181 5.55 -21.14 6.60
CA SER A 181 6.61 -20.93 7.59
C SER A 181 6.87 -19.44 7.83
N PRO A 182 7.15 -19.01 9.08
CA PRO A 182 7.53 -17.63 9.37
C PRO A 182 8.72 -17.18 8.50
N LEU A 183 8.64 -15.99 7.91
CA LEU A 183 9.69 -15.42 7.04
C LEU A 183 11.04 -15.35 7.77
N ALA A 184 10.99 -15.10 9.09
CA ALA A 184 12.14 -15.14 9.97
C ALA A 184 12.76 -16.55 10.12
N LYS A 185 11.94 -17.62 10.02
CA LYS A 185 12.40 -19.03 10.06
C LYS A 185 12.93 -19.56 8.74
N VAL A 186 12.43 -19.04 7.62
CA VAL A 186 12.81 -19.54 6.28
C VAL A 186 14.20 -19.07 5.87
N GLY A 187 14.73 -18.01 6.49
CA GLY A 187 16.14 -17.63 6.42
C GLY A 187 16.72 -17.58 5.00
N GLY A 188 16.69 -16.42 4.36
CA GLY A 188 17.38 -16.25 3.08
C GLY A 188 17.24 -14.84 2.53
N LYS A 189 18.37 -14.13 2.41
CA LYS A 189 18.42 -12.90 1.60
C LYS A 189 17.92 -13.26 0.19
N GLY A 190 16.92 -12.52 -0.30
CA GLY A 190 16.46 -12.65 -1.70
C GLY A 190 15.46 -13.77 -2.03
N LEU A 191 14.65 -14.25 -1.07
CA LEU A 191 13.61 -15.28 -1.26
C LEU A 191 12.65 -15.06 -2.45
N PHE A 192 12.47 -13.81 -2.89
CA PHE A 192 11.58 -13.42 -3.98
C PHE A 192 12.31 -12.94 -5.25
N VAL A 193 13.64 -12.89 -5.24
CA VAL A 193 14.43 -12.37 -6.36
C VAL A 193 15.44 -13.37 -6.92
N LYS A 194 15.82 -14.39 -6.14
CA LYS A 194 16.94 -15.26 -6.52
C LYS A 194 16.77 -15.93 -7.87
N GLU A 195 15.59 -16.46 -8.17
CA GLU A 195 15.32 -17.12 -9.44
C GLU A 195 15.36 -16.14 -10.63
N LEU A 196 15.03 -14.87 -10.39
CA LEU A 196 15.07 -13.80 -11.39
C LEU A 196 16.54 -13.41 -11.65
N GLU A 197 17.32 -13.19 -10.59
CA GLU A 197 18.76 -12.92 -10.65
C GLU A 197 19.51 -14.02 -11.41
N THR A 198 19.22 -15.29 -11.12
CA THR A 198 19.80 -16.43 -11.85
C THR A 198 19.47 -16.37 -13.34
N ALA A 199 18.26 -15.97 -13.72
CA ALA A 199 17.90 -15.84 -15.13
C ALA A 199 18.65 -14.71 -15.84
N LEU A 200 18.96 -13.60 -15.14
CA LEU A 200 19.79 -12.52 -15.67
C LEU A 200 21.24 -12.97 -15.88
N LEU A 201 21.82 -13.63 -14.87
CA LEU A 201 23.20 -14.12 -14.92
C LEU A 201 23.40 -15.22 -15.97
N GLU A 202 22.40 -16.06 -16.19
CA GLU A 202 22.41 -17.11 -17.23
C GLU A 202 22.01 -16.60 -18.62
N ASN A 203 21.80 -15.29 -18.80
CA ASN A 203 21.34 -14.67 -20.05
C ASN A 203 20.03 -15.26 -20.61
N ARG A 204 19.19 -15.84 -19.73
CA ARG A 204 17.84 -16.30 -20.08
C ARG A 204 16.84 -15.15 -20.13
N SER A 205 17.10 -14.11 -19.34
CA SER A 205 16.35 -12.86 -19.29
C SER A 205 17.30 -11.67 -19.44
N ASP A 206 16.79 -10.53 -19.87
CA ASP A 206 17.59 -9.31 -20.06
C ASP A 206 17.41 -8.33 -18.90
N ILE A 207 16.19 -8.26 -18.37
CA ILE A 207 15.84 -7.41 -17.23
C ILE A 207 14.95 -8.16 -16.24
N ALA A 208 14.95 -7.74 -14.99
CA ALA A 208 13.99 -8.19 -13.97
C ALA A 208 13.27 -7.01 -13.34
N VAL A 209 11.95 -7.12 -13.15
CA VAL A 209 11.10 -6.03 -12.62
C VAL A 209 10.68 -6.34 -11.18
N HIS A 210 10.86 -5.36 -10.30
CA HIS A 210 10.62 -5.53 -8.87
C HIS A 210 9.83 -4.38 -8.26
N SER A 211 9.08 -4.70 -7.20
CA SER A 211 8.77 -3.71 -6.18
C SER A 211 10.05 -3.38 -5.42
N THR A 212 10.48 -2.12 -5.40
CA THR A 212 11.82 -1.79 -4.90
C THR A 212 12.05 -2.12 -3.42
N LYS A 213 10.99 -2.06 -2.60
CA LYS A 213 11.05 -2.49 -1.19
C LYS A 213 11.34 -3.98 -0.97
N ASP A 214 11.13 -4.81 -1.98
CA ASP A 214 11.35 -6.25 -1.92
C ASP A 214 12.75 -6.64 -2.46
N VAL A 215 13.50 -5.66 -3.00
CA VAL A 215 14.84 -5.87 -3.54
C VAL A 215 15.87 -5.85 -2.42
N PRO A 216 16.70 -6.90 -2.26
CA PRO A 216 17.79 -6.93 -1.30
C PRO A 216 18.72 -5.71 -1.39
N MET A 217 19.38 -5.37 -0.29
CA MET A 217 20.30 -4.23 -0.22
C MET A 217 21.64 -4.50 -0.90
N GLU A 218 22.01 -5.78 -0.98
CA GLU A 218 23.17 -6.34 -1.70
C GLU A 218 22.64 -7.16 -2.86
N LEU A 219 23.17 -6.92 -4.05
CA LEU A 219 22.87 -7.71 -5.25
C LEU A 219 24.05 -8.63 -5.56
N PRO A 220 23.83 -9.75 -6.28
CA PRO A 220 24.91 -10.57 -6.80
C PRO A 220 25.89 -9.77 -7.67
N GLU A 221 27.15 -10.19 -7.69
CA GLU A 221 28.14 -9.63 -8.61
C GLU A 221 27.66 -9.74 -10.07
N GLY A 222 27.88 -8.68 -10.85
CA GLY A 222 27.45 -8.60 -12.24
C GLY A 222 26.02 -8.07 -12.44
N LEU A 223 25.24 -7.85 -11.37
CA LEU A 223 23.90 -7.26 -11.43
C LEU A 223 23.84 -5.88 -10.78
N VAL A 224 22.93 -5.04 -11.27
CA VAL A 224 22.69 -3.69 -10.75
C VAL A 224 21.21 -3.35 -10.81
N LEU A 225 20.73 -2.62 -9.80
CA LEU A 225 19.43 -1.96 -9.84
C LEU A 225 19.54 -0.67 -10.66
N GLY A 226 19.65 -0.80 -11.98
CA GLY A 226 20.06 0.32 -12.83
C GLY A 226 18.94 1.32 -13.15
N VAL A 227 17.67 0.95 -12.97
CA VAL A 227 16.55 1.87 -13.19
C VAL A 227 15.60 1.87 -12.01
N ILE A 228 15.35 3.06 -11.47
CA ILE A 228 14.20 3.38 -10.62
C ILE A 228 13.18 4.16 -11.45
N CYS A 229 11.97 3.62 -11.55
CA CYS A 229 10.86 4.25 -12.25
C CYS A 229 10.18 5.31 -11.37
N LYS A 230 9.35 6.15 -11.99
CA LYS A 230 8.51 7.12 -11.28
C LYS A 230 7.72 6.44 -10.15
N ARG A 231 7.81 7.00 -8.95
CA ARG A 231 7.27 6.47 -7.72
C ARG A 231 5.75 6.67 -7.71
N HIS A 232 5.03 5.58 -7.49
CA HIS A 232 3.61 5.65 -7.12
C HIS A 232 3.50 5.91 -5.62
N ASP A 233 2.28 6.14 -5.14
CA ASP A 233 1.96 6.41 -3.74
C ASP A 233 2.77 5.53 -2.75
N PRO A 234 3.68 6.14 -1.94
CA PRO A 234 4.53 5.41 -1.02
C PRO A 234 3.80 5.00 0.27
N CYS A 235 2.59 5.51 0.51
CA CYS A 235 1.88 5.35 1.76
C CYS A 235 1.31 3.93 1.92
N ASP A 236 1.01 3.59 3.16
CA ASP A 236 0.19 2.42 3.48
C ASP A 236 -1.29 2.81 3.54
N ALA A 237 -2.17 1.84 3.32
CA ALA A 237 -3.60 1.97 3.48
C ALA A 237 -4.11 0.97 4.52
N ILE A 238 -5.02 1.41 5.38
CA ILE A 238 -5.87 0.52 6.17
C ILE A 238 -7.05 0.07 5.31
N VAL A 239 -7.32 -1.23 5.29
CA VAL A 239 -8.36 -1.81 4.44
C VAL A 239 -9.37 -2.54 5.32
N PHE A 240 -10.65 -2.27 5.07
CA PHE A 240 -11.77 -2.82 5.82
C PHE A 240 -12.52 -3.89 5.01
N PRO A 241 -13.29 -4.77 5.69
CA PRO A 241 -14.16 -5.73 5.01
C PRO A 241 -15.15 -5.02 4.08
N LYS A 242 -15.58 -5.71 3.01
CA LYS A 242 -16.59 -5.15 2.11
C LYS A 242 -17.87 -4.78 2.88
N GLY A 243 -18.42 -3.61 2.57
CA GLY A 243 -19.64 -3.09 3.22
C GLY A 243 -19.40 -2.44 4.58
N SER A 244 -18.15 -2.33 5.03
CA SER A 244 -17.80 -1.57 6.23
C SER A 244 -18.08 -0.06 6.04
N ASN A 245 -18.53 0.59 7.12
CA ASN A 245 -18.71 2.05 7.19
C ASN A 245 -17.47 2.78 7.73
N LEU A 246 -16.42 2.04 8.11
CA LEU A 246 -15.16 2.59 8.63
C LEU A 246 -14.37 3.25 7.49
N LYS A 247 -13.71 4.36 7.79
CA LYS A 247 -13.04 5.21 6.80
C LYS A 247 -11.57 5.46 7.10
N SER A 248 -11.17 5.42 8.37
CA SER A 248 -9.79 5.65 8.79
C SER A 248 -9.37 4.77 9.97
N LEU A 249 -8.10 4.86 10.35
CA LEU A 249 -7.53 4.14 11.49
C LEU A 249 -8.25 4.47 12.81
N GLU A 250 -8.72 5.70 12.95
CA GLU A 250 -9.41 6.22 14.13
C GLU A 250 -10.78 5.57 14.34
N ASP A 251 -11.42 5.13 13.26
CA ASP A 251 -12.75 4.51 13.32
C ASP A 251 -12.69 3.06 13.88
N LEU A 252 -11.51 2.45 13.97
CA LEU A 252 -11.38 1.09 14.49
C LEU A 252 -11.84 1.01 15.95
N PRO A 253 -12.67 0.00 16.31
CA PRO A 253 -13.09 -0.20 17.69
C PRO A 253 -11.89 -0.49 18.60
N HIS A 254 -12.08 -0.30 19.90
CA HIS A 254 -11.06 -0.64 20.88
C HIS A 254 -10.75 -2.14 20.83
N GLY A 255 -9.46 -2.50 20.78
CA GLY A 255 -9.04 -3.89 20.73
C GLY A 255 -9.17 -4.58 19.35
N ALA A 256 -9.35 -3.81 18.27
CA ALA A 256 -9.53 -4.33 16.91
C ALA A 256 -8.38 -5.26 16.47
N ARG A 257 -8.74 -6.33 15.76
CA ARG A 257 -7.83 -7.31 15.17
C ARG A 257 -7.32 -6.81 13.82
N VAL A 258 -6.05 -6.42 13.76
CA VAL A 258 -5.43 -5.84 12.56
C VAL A 258 -4.45 -6.81 11.92
N GLY A 259 -4.69 -7.19 10.67
CA GLY A 259 -3.83 -8.09 9.92
C GLY A 259 -2.63 -7.40 9.28
N THR A 260 -1.42 -7.74 9.73
CA THR A 260 -0.15 -7.37 9.08
C THR A 260 0.98 -8.19 9.70
N SER A 261 1.89 -8.74 8.90
CA SER A 261 3.15 -9.38 9.37
C SER A 261 4.35 -8.42 9.35
N SER A 262 4.16 -7.13 9.07
CA SER A 262 5.24 -6.16 9.00
C SER A 262 5.48 -5.53 10.37
N LEU A 263 6.64 -5.84 10.98
CA LEU A 263 7.02 -5.27 12.28
C LEU A 263 7.13 -3.74 12.21
N ARG A 264 7.58 -3.18 11.07
CA ARG A 264 7.57 -1.74 10.76
C ARG A 264 6.18 -1.11 10.95
N ARG A 265 5.12 -1.77 10.50
CA ARG A 265 3.75 -1.24 10.62
C ARG A 265 3.26 -1.39 12.05
N GLN A 266 3.50 -2.55 12.65
CA GLN A 266 3.04 -2.86 14.00
C GLN A 266 3.63 -1.88 15.02
N CYS A 267 4.95 -1.69 15.05
CA CYS A 267 5.61 -0.83 16.04
C CYS A 267 5.16 0.64 15.93
N GLN A 268 4.93 1.15 14.72
CA GLN A 268 4.48 2.53 14.52
C GLN A 268 3.02 2.74 14.91
N LEU A 269 2.14 1.80 14.55
CA LEU A 269 0.71 1.89 14.89
C LEU A 269 0.47 1.76 16.40
N LEU A 270 1.26 0.95 17.10
CA LEU A 270 1.16 0.78 18.56
C LEU A 270 1.44 2.07 19.35
N LEU A 271 2.17 3.04 18.78
CA LEU A 271 2.39 4.34 19.42
C LEU A 271 1.11 5.17 19.52
N LYS A 272 0.25 5.07 18.50
CA LYS A 272 -1.00 5.83 18.42
C LYS A 272 -2.18 5.04 18.98
N ARG A 273 -2.19 3.72 18.75
CA ARG A 273 -3.26 2.80 19.14
C ARG A 273 -2.68 1.56 19.82
N PRO A 274 -2.24 1.68 21.10
CA PRO A 274 -1.64 0.57 21.85
C PRO A 274 -2.62 -0.57 22.14
N ASP A 275 -3.91 -0.37 21.92
CA ASP A 275 -4.96 -1.36 22.11
C ASP A 275 -5.11 -2.35 20.94
N LEU A 276 -4.53 -2.06 19.76
CA LEU A 276 -4.70 -2.92 18.59
C LEU A 276 -4.10 -4.30 18.79
N LYS A 277 -4.83 -5.32 18.33
CA LYS A 277 -4.39 -6.71 18.34
C LYS A 277 -3.86 -7.09 16.97
N PHE A 278 -2.54 -7.12 16.82
CA PHE A 278 -1.94 -7.52 15.55
C PHE A 278 -1.97 -9.03 15.33
N LEU A 279 -2.46 -9.42 14.16
CA LEU A 279 -2.51 -10.80 13.71
C LEU A 279 -1.64 -10.96 12.46
N GLU A 280 -0.94 -12.10 12.37
CA GLU A 280 -0.12 -12.43 11.21
C GLU A 280 -0.98 -12.49 9.93
N LEU A 281 -0.46 -11.93 8.83
CA LEU A 281 -1.15 -11.89 7.54
C LEU A 281 -0.17 -12.13 6.39
N ARG A 282 -0.35 -13.27 5.71
CA ARG A 282 0.46 -13.73 4.57
C ARG A 282 -0.38 -14.03 3.34
N GLY A 283 0.31 -14.18 2.21
CA GLY A 283 -0.26 -14.37 0.88
C GLY A 283 -0.06 -13.13 0.00
N ASN A 284 -0.46 -13.25 -1.27
CA ASN A 284 -0.54 -12.11 -2.18
C ASN A 284 -1.72 -11.18 -1.79
N VAL A 285 -1.85 -10.04 -2.47
CA VAL A 285 -2.91 -9.05 -2.17
C VAL A 285 -4.30 -9.66 -2.19
N ASN A 286 -4.64 -10.45 -3.21
CA ASN A 286 -5.95 -11.07 -3.36
C ASN A 286 -6.27 -12.04 -2.21
N THR A 287 -5.33 -12.90 -1.83
CA THR A 287 -5.51 -13.83 -0.70
C THR A 287 -5.72 -13.08 0.61
N ARG A 288 -5.00 -11.97 0.82
CA ARG A 288 -5.15 -11.15 2.03
C ARG A 288 -6.51 -10.46 2.09
N LEU A 289 -6.99 -9.92 0.97
CA LEU A 289 -8.32 -9.33 0.88
C LEU A 289 -9.43 -10.38 1.10
N ALA A 290 -9.24 -11.61 0.60
CA ALA A 290 -10.18 -12.70 0.85
C ALA A 290 -10.28 -13.06 2.34
N LYS A 291 -9.14 -13.12 3.06
CA LYS A 291 -9.14 -13.36 4.52
C LYS A 291 -9.74 -12.22 5.33
N LEU A 292 -9.58 -10.98 4.85
CA LEU A 292 -10.27 -9.84 5.45
C LEU A 292 -11.79 -9.99 5.30
N ASP A 293 -12.26 -10.33 4.10
CA ASP A 293 -13.70 -10.48 3.82
C ASP A 293 -14.32 -11.72 4.49
N SER A 294 -13.52 -12.73 4.86
CA SER A 294 -14.00 -13.89 5.64
C SER A 294 -14.17 -13.62 7.14
N GLY A 295 -13.78 -12.43 7.61
CA GLY A 295 -13.91 -12.04 9.02
C GLY A 295 -12.73 -12.44 9.91
N ASP A 296 -11.62 -12.90 9.31
CA ASP A 296 -10.40 -13.26 10.05
C ASP A 296 -9.78 -12.02 10.74
N TYR A 297 -10.02 -10.83 10.18
CA TYR A 297 -9.51 -9.55 10.66
C TYR A 297 -10.60 -8.48 10.62
N ASP A 298 -10.51 -7.49 11.53
CA ASP A 298 -11.40 -6.33 11.53
C ASP A 298 -10.88 -5.25 10.54
N ALA A 299 -9.56 -5.23 10.30
CA ALA A 299 -8.92 -4.52 9.21
C ALA A 299 -7.57 -5.16 8.86
N ILE A 300 -7.02 -4.85 7.68
CA ILE A 300 -5.65 -5.21 7.31
C ILE A 300 -4.88 -3.98 6.83
N ILE A 301 -3.55 -4.03 6.86
CA ILE A 301 -2.71 -2.96 6.31
C ILE A 301 -2.03 -3.43 5.02
N LEU A 302 -2.17 -2.67 3.94
CA LEU A 302 -1.54 -2.93 2.64
C LEU A 302 -0.84 -1.67 2.11
N ALA A 303 0.01 -1.81 1.09
CA ALA A 303 0.60 -0.64 0.44
C ALA A 303 -0.43 -0.03 -0.52
N ALA A 304 -0.64 1.29 -0.47
CA ALA A 304 -1.61 1.98 -1.32
C ALA A 304 -1.33 1.74 -2.81
N ALA A 305 -0.07 1.85 -3.24
CA ALA A 305 0.33 1.53 -4.60
C ALA A 305 -0.08 0.12 -5.05
N GLY A 306 0.01 -0.90 -4.18
CA GLY A 306 -0.37 -2.26 -4.55
C GLY A 306 -1.87 -2.41 -4.85
N LEU A 307 -2.71 -1.72 -4.08
CA LEU A 307 -4.16 -1.69 -4.30
C LEU A 307 -4.51 -0.93 -5.58
N LYS A 308 -3.92 0.28 -5.77
CA LYS A 308 -4.14 1.13 -6.94
C LYS A 308 -3.75 0.41 -8.24
N ARG A 309 -2.59 -0.25 -8.26
CA ARG A 309 -2.09 -1.02 -9.42
C ARG A 309 -3.03 -2.15 -9.83
N LEU A 310 -3.53 -2.91 -8.86
CA LEU A 310 -4.44 -4.03 -9.12
C LEU A 310 -5.89 -3.60 -9.39
N GLY A 311 -6.19 -2.31 -9.43
CA GLY A 311 -7.55 -1.81 -9.67
C GLY A 311 -8.52 -2.05 -8.51
N PHE A 312 -8.03 -2.22 -7.28
CA PHE A 312 -8.88 -2.35 -6.09
C PHE A 312 -9.39 -0.98 -5.60
N SER A 313 -10.05 -0.24 -6.50
CA SER A 313 -10.63 1.07 -6.23
C SER A 313 -11.77 1.01 -5.20
N ASP A 314 -12.38 -0.15 -4.98
CA ASP A 314 -13.34 -0.38 -3.88
C ASP A 314 -12.66 -0.49 -2.50
N ARG A 315 -11.32 -0.65 -2.47
CA ARG A 315 -10.51 -0.76 -1.26
C ARG A 315 -9.67 0.48 -0.97
N VAL A 316 -9.53 1.38 -1.93
CA VAL A 316 -9.02 2.73 -1.73
C VAL A 316 -10.22 3.64 -1.68
N LEU A 317 -10.59 4.10 -0.49
CA LEU A 317 -11.86 4.80 -0.27
C LEU A 317 -11.90 6.16 -0.98
N PRO A 318 -13.11 6.68 -1.30
CA PRO A 318 -13.26 8.02 -1.86
C PRO A 318 -12.55 9.08 -1.00
N GLY A 319 -11.82 9.99 -1.64
CA GLY A 319 -11.00 10.99 -0.94
C GLY A 319 -9.76 10.41 -0.25
N GLU A 320 -9.43 9.14 -0.49
CA GLU A 320 -8.26 8.44 0.05
C GLU A 320 -8.19 8.45 1.58
N THR A 321 -9.35 8.49 2.26
CA THR A 321 -9.44 8.62 3.73
C THR A 321 -8.80 7.49 4.50
N ASN A 322 -8.64 6.33 3.86
CA ASN A 322 -8.02 5.16 4.43
C ASN A 322 -6.53 5.01 4.09
N ILE A 323 -5.94 5.97 3.35
CA ILE A 323 -4.50 6.08 3.20
C ILE A 323 -3.94 6.76 4.45
N ILE A 324 -2.95 6.13 5.07
CA ILE A 324 -2.37 6.56 6.33
C ILE A 324 -1.27 7.58 6.03
N ASP A 325 -1.37 8.74 6.67
CA ASP A 325 -0.38 9.82 6.57
C ASP A 325 1.04 9.27 6.84
N PRO A 326 2.03 9.55 5.97
CA PRO A 326 3.40 9.07 6.15
C PRO A 326 4.07 9.60 7.44
N ASN A 327 3.60 10.71 8.00
CA ASN A 327 4.01 11.17 9.33
C ASN A 327 3.45 10.27 10.44
N ALA A 328 2.23 9.74 10.28
CA ALA A 328 1.65 8.78 11.22
C ALA A 328 2.29 7.39 11.09
N MET A 329 2.61 6.96 9.87
CA MET A 329 3.31 5.69 9.64
C MET A 329 4.29 5.81 8.47
N CYS A 330 5.57 5.95 8.82
CA CYS A 330 6.63 6.13 7.85
C CYS A 330 6.73 4.87 6.94
N PRO A 331 6.76 5.06 5.60
CA PRO A 331 6.87 3.99 4.63
C PRO A 331 8.09 3.08 4.79
N ALA A 332 8.03 1.90 4.18
CA ALA A 332 9.25 1.10 3.96
C ALA A 332 10.12 1.76 2.88
N ALA A 333 11.44 1.62 2.99
CA ALA A 333 12.38 2.08 1.97
C ALA A 333 12.01 1.54 0.58
N GLY A 334 11.89 2.42 -0.41
CA GLY A 334 11.50 2.09 -1.78
C GLY A 334 10.01 1.74 -1.97
N GLN A 335 9.15 1.88 -0.95
CA GLN A 335 7.72 1.59 -1.13
C GLN A 335 7.10 2.54 -2.17
N GLY A 336 6.28 1.98 -3.06
CA GLY A 336 5.65 2.72 -4.17
C GLY A 336 6.49 2.77 -5.44
N ALA A 337 7.82 2.60 -5.35
CA ALA A 337 8.70 2.58 -6.51
C ALA A 337 8.71 1.21 -7.20
N LEU A 338 8.91 1.23 -8.53
CA LEU A 338 9.33 0.07 -9.31
C LEU A 338 10.79 0.23 -9.67
N SER A 339 11.49 -0.89 -9.73
CA SER A 339 12.89 -0.91 -10.11
C SER A 339 13.17 -2.04 -11.09
N ILE A 340 14.08 -1.78 -12.01
CA ILE A 340 14.53 -2.72 -13.02
C ILE A 340 15.97 -3.10 -12.70
N GLU A 341 16.18 -4.39 -12.48
CA GLU A 341 17.49 -5.01 -12.33
C GLU A 341 17.97 -5.51 -13.69
N LEU A 342 19.27 -5.32 -13.96
CA LEU A 342 19.92 -5.76 -15.20
C LEU A 342 21.40 -6.08 -14.94
N ARG A 343 22.07 -6.64 -15.95
CA ARG A 343 23.51 -6.89 -15.92
C ARG A 343 24.31 -5.58 -16.01
N THR A 344 25.42 -5.49 -15.28
CA THR A 344 26.30 -4.32 -15.29
C THR A 344 27.02 -4.11 -16.63
N ASN A 345 27.21 -5.16 -17.41
CA ASN A 345 27.93 -5.16 -18.68
C ASN A 345 27.01 -5.18 -19.91
N ASP A 346 25.79 -4.64 -19.79
CA ASP A 346 24.80 -4.60 -20.87
C ASP A 346 24.40 -3.15 -21.22
N PRO A 347 25.29 -2.39 -21.90
CA PRO A 347 25.04 -0.99 -22.23
C PRO A 347 23.88 -0.80 -23.22
N GLU A 348 23.58 -1.82 -24.03
CA GLU A 348 22.46 -1.76 -24.98
C GLU A 348 21.11 -1.81 -24.27
N ILE A 349 20.94 -2.73 -23.31
CA ILE A 349 19.75 -2.78 -22.47
C ILE A 349 19.67 -1.51 -21.60
N ALA A 350 20.78 -1.07 -21.02
CA ALA A 350 20.80 0.17 -20.23
C ALA A 350 20.29 1.39 -21.03
N ALA A 351 20.71 1.54 -22.29
CA ALA A 351 20.25 2.61 -23.17
C ALA A 351 18.74 2.54 -23.47
N LEU A 352 18.18 1.34 -23.64
CA LEU A 352 16.73 1.15 -23.84
C LEU A 352 15.90 1.56 -22.62
N LEU A 353 16.45 1.37 -21.41
CA LEU A 353 15.75 1.64 -20.16
C LEU A 353 15.97 3.05 -19.62
N GLU A 354 16.98 3.78 -20.11
CA GLU A 354 17.33 5.13 -19.64
C GLU A 354 16.10 6.08 -19.54
N PRO A 355 15.18 6.12 -20.51
CA PRO A 355 14.01 7.01 -20.42
C PRO A 355 13.03 6.65 -19.29
N LEU A 356 13.10 5.43 -18.74
CA LEU A 356 12.30 4.99 -17.60
C LEU A 356 12.92 5.39 -16.26
N HIS A 357 14.17 5.88 -16.25
CA HIS A 357 14.88 6.24 -15.03
C HIS A 357 14.47 7.63 -14.54
N HIS A 358 13.56 7.65 -13.56
CA HIS A 358 13.06 8.89 -12.99
C HIS A 358 14.01 9.41 -11.91
N ILE A 359 14.95 10.27 -12.31
CA ILE A 359 16.04 10.78 -11.46
C ILE A 359 15.57 11.36 -10.11
N PRO A 360 14.53 12.20 -10.02
CA PRO A 360 14.09 12.74 -8.73
C PRO A 360 13.68 11.64 -7.73
N ASP A 361 12.92 10.64 -8.19
CA ASP A 361 12.52 9.53 -7.32
C ASP A 361 13.69 8.57 -7.06
N ALA A 362 14.56 8.36 -8.06
CA ALA A 362 15.77 7.56 -7.91
C ALA A 362 16.67 8.09 -6.78
N VAL A 363 16.84 9.41 -6.68
CA VAL A 363 17.54 10.08 -5.57
C VAL A 363 16.92 9.73 -4.22
N THR A 364 15.59 9.85 -4.09
CA THR A 364 14.91 9.52 -2.83
C THR A 364 15.07 8.05 -2.46
N VAL A 365 14.92 7.15 -3.43
CA VAL A 365 15.01 5.70 -3.23
C VAL A 365 16.45 5.27 -2.92
N ALA A 366 17.45 5.87 -3.54
CA ALA A 366 18.86 5.61 -3.25
C ALA A 366 19.20 6.03 -1.81
N CYS A 367 18.75 7.20 -1.38
CA CYS A 367 18.88 7.67 0.01
C CYS A 367 18.24 6.67 1.01
N GLU A 368 17.00 6.27 0.77
CA GLU A 368 16.27 5.32 1.61
C GLU A 368 16.96 3.94 1.68
N ARG A 369 17.45 3.45 0.54
CA ARG A 369 18.14 2.15 0.46
C ARG A 369 19.50 2.20 1.13
N ALA A 370 20.25 3.30 1.02
CA ALA A 370 21.53 3.46 1.72
C ALA A 370 21.36 3.48 3.24
N MET A 371 20.35 4.21 3.73
CA MET A 371 19.97 4.17 5.15
C MET A 371 19.67 2.74 5.60
N ASN A 372 18.78 2.05 4.87
CA ASN A 372 18.38 0.70 5.26
C ASN A 372 19.55 -0.30 5.15
N ARG A 373 20.45 -0.15 4.16
CA ARG A 373 21.67 -0.95 4.03
C ARG A 373 22.59 -0.74 5.23
N ARG A 374 22.80 0.51 5.65
CA ARG A 374 23.68 0.86 6.78
C ARG A 374 23.21 0.27 8.11
N LEU A 375 21.89 0.12 8.29
CA LEU A 375 21.27 -0.54 9.44
C LEU A 375 21.21 -2.07 9.32
N ASN A 376 21.84 -2.66 8.30
CA ASN A 376 21.69 -4.06 7.94
C ASN A 376 20.21 -4.47 7.87
N GLY A 377 19.37 -3.65 7.23
CA GLY A 377 17.94 -3.83 7.20
C GLY A 377 17.46 -4.92 6.24
N GLY A 378 16.44 -5.67 6.67
CA GLY A 378 15.69 -6.64 5.87
C GLY A 378 14.17 -6.50 6.02
N CYS A 379 13.39 -7.35 5.36
CA CYS A 379 11.92 -7.33 5.48
C CYS A 379 11.39 -7.68 6.89
N GLN A 380 12.23 -8.32 7.70
CA GLN A 380 11.93 -8.84 9.03
C GLN A 380 12.32 -7.90 10.17
N VAL A 381 12.87 -6.71 9.88
CA VAL A 381 13.25 -5.74 10.91
C VAL A 381 12.29 -4.54 10.92
N PRO A 382 12.02 -3.93 12.08
CA PRO A 382 11.09 -2.81 12.24
C PRO A 382 11.70 -1.47 11.83
N ILE A 383 12.19 -1.39 10.58
CA ILE A 383 12.79 -0.18 9.99
C ILE A 383 11.81 0.46 9.00
N SER A 384 11.67 1.77 9.09
CA SER A 384 11.02 2.62 8.06
C SER A 384 12.00 3.69 7.58
N GLY A 385 11.83 4.11 6.33
CA GLY A 385 12.68 5.12 5.70
C GLY A 385 11.94 5.79 4.56
N PHE A 386 11.84 7.10 4.60
CA PHE A 386 11.17 7.89 3.59
C PHE A 386 11.93 9.18 3.31
N ALA A 387 12.37 9.32 2.07
CA ALA A 387 13.04 10.51 1.56
C ALA A 387 12.11 11.30 0.65
N GLN A 388 12.24 12.62 0.70
CA GLN A 388 11.47 13.56 -0.10
C GLN A 388 12.42 14.58 -0.70
N LEU A 389 12.36 14.75 -2.02
CA LEU A 389 13.05 15.80 -2.74
C LEU A 389 12.02 16.88 -3.10
N LYS A 390 12.11 18.06 -2.49
CA LYS A 390 11.17 19.17 -2.70
C LYS A 390 11.89 20.50 -2.55
N ASP A 391 11.59 21.45 -3.43
CA ASP A 391 12.08 22.83 -3.33
C ASP A 391 13.61 22.94 -3.20
N GLY A 392 14.35 22.09 -3.94
CA GLY A 392 15.82 22.03 -3.89
C GLY A 392 16.39 21.47 -2.59
N GLN A 393 15.59 20.72 -1.82
CA GLN A 393 16.00 20.09 -0.58
C GLN A 393 15.70 18.60 -0.59
N LEU A 394 16.68 17.79 -0.19
CA LEU A 394 16.49 16.37 0.09
C LEU A 394 16.35 16.18 1.60
N ARG A 395 15.16 15.76 2.03
CA ARG A 395 14.87 15.38 3.42
C ARG A 395 14.82 13.85 3.50
N MET A 396 15.51 13.28 4.47
CA MET A 396 15.39 11.86 4.82
C MET A 396 14.88 11.74 6.26
N GLU A 397 13.85 10.94 6.46
CA GLU A 397 13.38 10.51 7.79
C GLU A 397 13.42 9.00 7.88
N ALA A 398 13.93 8.48 8.99
CA ALA A 398 13.98 7.06 9.28
C ALA A 398 13.51 6.78 10.72
N ARG A 399 12.97 5.58 10.93
CA ARG A 399 12.51 5.15 12.24
C ARG A 399 12.86 3.70 12.50
N VAL A 400 13.22 3.38 13.74
CA VAL A 400 13.50 2.02 14.22
C VAL A 400 12.74 1.77 15.51
N GLY A 401 11.94 0.70 15.56
CA GLY A 401 11.16 0.31 16.73
C GLY A 401 11.56 -1.05 17.30
N SER A 402 11.03 -1.43 18.46
CA SER A 402 11.22 -2.77 19.01
C SER A 402 10.32 -3.80 18.32
N VAL A 403 10.80 -5.05 18.19
CA VAL A 403 9.98 -6.18 17.72
C VAL A 403 8.98 -6.70 18.77
N THR A 404 9.04 -6.19 20.00
CA THR A 404 7.97 -6.41 20.99
C THR A 404 7.02 -5.24 21.13
N GLY A 405 7.31 -4.12 20.47
CA GLY A 405 6.55 -2.88 20.61
C GLY A 405 6.77 -2.24 21.98
N LYS A 406 7.75 -2.73 22.75
CA LYS A 406 8.15 -2.16 24.04
C LYS A 406 9.27 -1.15 23.81
N GLY A 407 9.12 0.03 24.40
CA GLY A 407 10.10 1.12 24.28
C GLY A 407 9.71 2.14 23.21
N PRO A 408 10.42 3.28 23.19
CA PRO A 408 10.13 4.36 22.26
C PRO A 408 10.45 3.95 20.82
N LEU A 409 9.77 4.55 19.85
CA LEU A 409 10.22 4.54 18.47
C LEU A 409 11.37 5.55 18.34
N ILE A 410 12.53 5.09 17.88
CA ILE A 410 13.67 5.98 17.60
C ILE A 410 13.42 6.60 16.23
N ILE A 411 13.38 7.93 16.17
CA ILE A 411 13.06 8.68 14.96
C ILE A 411 14.19 9.67 14.71
N GLN A 412 14.74 9.64 13.50
CA GLN A 412 15.75 10.61 13.08
C GLN A 412 15.42 11.16 11.70
N SER A 413 15.76 12.43 11.50
CA SER A 413 15.60 13.07 10.20
C SER A 413 16.68 14.12 9.96
N LYS A 414 17.06 14.27 8.70
CA LYS A 414 17.98 15.32 8.25
C LYS A 414 17.55 15.86 6.89
N THR A 415 17.73 17.15 6.69
CA THR A 415 17.50 17.84 5.42
C THR A 415 18.79 18.50 4.95
N ILE A 416 19.09 18.36 3.66
CA ILE A 416 20.22 19.04 3.01
C ILE A 416 19.75 19.77 1.75
N PRO A 417 20.41 20.88 1.35
CA PRO A 417 20.28 21.40 -0.01
C PRO A 417 20.65 20.32 -1.03
N PHE A 418 19.87 20.19 -2.10
CA PHE A 418 20.07 19.17 -3.11
C PHE A 418 19.57 19.65 -4.49
N THR A 419 20.52 19.94 -5.38
CA THR A 419 20.28 20.42 -6.75
C THR A 419 20.47 19.28 -7.73
N LEU A 420 19.57 19.17 -8.72
CA LEU A 420 19.67 18.15 -9.78
C LEU A 420 20.43 18.66 -11.01
N GLU A 421 20.33 19.95 -11.29
CA GLU A 421 20.82 20.60 -12.49
C GLU A 421 22.35 20.44 -12.65
N GLY A 422 22.77 20.07 -13.87
CA GLY A 422 24.19 19.97 -14.24
C GLY A 422 24.94 18.78 -13.63
N ARG A 423 24.24 17.80 -13.05
CA ARG A 423 24.84 16.67 -12.35
C ARG A 423 24.50 15.33 -12.99
N THR A 424 25.45 14.42 -12.94
CA THR A 424 25.28 13.04 -13.44
C THR A 424 24.62 12.16 -12.38
N TRP A 425 23.94 11.09 -12.81
CA TRP A 425 23.33 10.13 -11.88
C TRP A 425 24.32 9.59 -10.83
N PRO A 426 25.56 9.15 -11.15
CA PRO A 426 26.50 8.68 -10.14
C PRO A 426 26.85 9.72 -9.06
N GLN A 427 26.90 11.01 -9.42
CA GLN A 427 27.15 12.08 -8.45
C GLN A 427 25.94 12.30 -7.53
N LEU A 428 24.73 12.30 -8.11
CA LEU A 428 23.47 12.45 -7.37
C LEU A 428 23.25 11.26 -6.43
N GLN A 429 23.46 10.04 -6.93
CA GLN A 429 23.37 8.81 -6.16
C GLN A 429 24.31 8.88 -4.96
N LYS A 430 25.60 9.13 -5.18
CA LYS A 430 26.60 9.19 -4.10
C LYS A 430 26.22 10.16 -2.98
N GLU A 431 25.78 11.37 -3.31
CA GLU A 431 25.38 12.36 -2.30
C GLU A 431 24.08 11.96 -1.57
N SER A 432 23.08 11.45 -2.29
CA SER A 432 21.83 10.99 -1.69
C SER A 432 22.06 9.80 -0.75
N GLU A 433 22.95 8.87 -1.11
CA GLU A 433 23.32 7.74 -0.29
C GLU A 433 24.08 8.18 0.96
N ALA A 434 24.94 9.20 0.87
CA ALA A 434 25.65 9.77 2.02
C ALA A 434 24.69 10.33 3.08
N LEU A 435 23.62 11.04 2.67
CA LEU A 435 22.57 11.47 3.59
C LEU A 435 21.87 10.29 4.26
N GLY A 436 21.57 9.23 3.49
CA GLY A 436 20.94 8.02 4.01
C GLY A 436 21.80 7.33 5.07
N VAL A 437 23.11 7.20 4.82
CA VAL A 437 24.08 6.65 5.77
C VAL A 437 24.15 7.51 7.03
N GLU A 438 24.19 8.83 6.89
CA GLU A 438 24.27 9.73 8.05
C GLU A 438 23.04 9.61 8.95
N VAL A 439 21.82 9.57 8.39
CA VAL A 439 20.61 9.37 9.18
C VAL A 439 20.61 7.99 9.87
N ALA A 440 21.14 6.95 9.22
CA ALA A 440 21.31 5.65 9.87
C ALA A 440 22.32 5.70 11.02
N ASP A 441 23.43 6.43 10.89
CA ASP A 441 24.40 6.61 11.96
C ASP A 441 23.80 7.38 13.15
N MET A 442 22.95 8.39 12.89
CA MET A 442 22.18 9.08 13.94
C MET A 442 21.25 8.12 14.69
N LEU A 443 20.55 7.23 13.98
CA LEU A 443 19.71 6.20 14.60
C LEU A 443 20.52 5.24 15.48
N LEU A 444 21.70 4.82 15.01
CA LEU A 444 22.58 3.93 15.76
C LEU A 444 23.14 4.59 17.02
N ALA A 445 23.51 5.88 16.93
CA ALA A 445 23.93 6.67 18.08
C ALA A 445 22.84 6.76 19.16
N ASP A 446 21.57 6.78 18.75
CA ASP A 446 20.40 6.78 19.65
C ASP A 446 19.99 5.37 20.14
N GLY A 447 20.80 4.34 19.84
CA GLY A 447 20.60 2.99 20.36
C GLY A 447 19.76 2.07 19.48
N ALA A 448 19.53 2.40 18.20
CA ALA A 448 18.80 1.55 17.27
C ALA A 448 19.38 0.13 17.15
N GLN A 449 20.69 -0.04 17.38
CA GLN A 449 21.36 -1.34 17.35
C GLN A 449 20.69 -2.37 18.27
N ALA A 450 20.22 -1.96 19.46
CA ALA A 450 19.56 -2.87 20.40
C ALA A 450 18.26 -3.45 19.83
N TYR A 451 17.50 -2.67 19.05
CA TYR A 451 16.27 -3.13 18.40
C TYR A 451 16.54 -3.99 17.17
N LEU A 452 17.62 -3.70 16.44
CA LEU A 452 18.07 -4.53 15.33
C LEU A 452 18.52 -5.90 15.84
N ASP A 453 19.34 -5.93 16.91
CA ASP A 453 19.79 -7.16 17.55
C ASP A 453 18.62 -7.97 18.12
N GLU A 454 17.62 -7.29 18.70
CA GLU A 454 16.38 -7.93 19.16
C GLU A 454 15.68 -8.68 18.01
N ALA A 455 15.57 -8.05 16.84
CA ALA A 455 14.94 -8.63 15.66
C ALA A 455 15.73 -9.82 15.09
N TYR A 456 17.07 -9.77 15.16
CA TYR A 456 17.93 -10.86 14.69
C TYR A 456 18.03 -12.02 15.67
N ALA A 457 17.97 -11.75 16.97
CA ALA A 457 17.90 -12.77 18.02
C ALA A 457 16.54 -13.46 18.05
N LYS A 458 15.45 -12.70 17.84
CA LYS A 458 14.09 -13.23 17.69
C LYS A 458 13.80 -13.56 16.22
N GLN A 459 14.43 -14.61 15.71
CA GLN A 459 13.91 -15.28 14.51
C GLN A 459 12.52 -15.92 14.75
N ASP A 460 11.97 -15.78 15.95
CA ASP A 460 10.66 -16.26 16.39
C ASP A 460 9.93 -15.15 17.16
N VAL A 461 8.97 -14.45 16.51
CA VAL A 461 7.73 -13.80 17.01
C VAL A 461 7.45 -12.42 16.39
N GLY A 462 6.21 -12.25 15.91
CA GLY A 462 5.65 -10.95 15.52
C GLY A 462 5.40 -10.03 16.73
N VAL A 463 5.34 -8.71 16.48
CA VAL A 463 5.06 -7.69 17.49
C VAL A 463 3.61 -7.81 17.93
N GLY A 464 3.35 -8.56 18.99
CA GLY A 464 1.99 -8.66 19.57
C GLY A 464 1.69 -9.90 20.39
N LEU A 465 2.49 -10.98 20.31
CA LEU A 465 2.21 -12.18 21.12
C LEU A 465 2.51 -12.01 22.62
N ALA A 466 3.37 -11.06 22.99
CA ALA A 466 3.85 -10.93 24.38
C ALA A 466 2.90 -10.20 25.34
N ALA A 467 1.69 -9.79 24.92
CA ALA A 467 0.70 -9.16 25.79
C ALA A 467 -0.40 -10.13 26.29
N SER A 468 -0.32 -11.43 25.99
CA SER A 468 -1.35 -12.42 26.36
C SER A 468 -0.88 -13.53 27.31
N LEU A 469 0.35 -13.48 27.81
CA LEU A 469 0.83 -14.41 28.83
C LEU A 469 1.17 -13.64 30.10
N GLY A 470 0.13 -13.34 30.86
CA GLY A 470 0.25 -12.92 32.25
C GLY A 470 0.88 -14.04 33.09
N LYS A 471 1.81 -13.66 33.96
CA LYS A 471 2.00 -14.27 35.26
C LYS A 471 1.46 -13.31 36.31
#